data_AF-A0A2M7VC43-F1
#
_entry.id   AF-A0A2M7VC43-F1
#
_cell.length_a   1.000
_cell.length_b   1.000
_cell.length_c   1.000
_cell.angle_alpha   90.00
_cell.angle_beta   90.00
_cell.angle_gamma   90.00
#
_symmetry.space_group_name_H-M   'P 1'
#
loop_
_entity.id
_entity.type
_entity.pdbx_description
1 polymer ?
#
loop_
_entity_poly.entity_id
_entity_poly.type
_entity_poly.pdbx_seq_one_letter_code
_entity_poly.pdbx_strand_id
1 'polypeptide(L)'
;MLFSRTNLVKKIVLSFLSAVILISVSLIFPSVINKGVALYSPAHTTGVLMDDTFMELFINDHNENPIFSLRKFTNVPLFTISKTFNISLTVSFLIVQFFYIFLTIFVFLSLIEQIYKKKFINSLITLLFFLFSFSIIFSFFIPIYSYDDFPQYLFLFLALFYGLKKKPILTTVFLSLSLLARESSILLFPSLAILIFPDIIENPKHFFTQKKELLKNLTLFIIPVIVYYLYVLIETILHKNILSANLDYFETERFSHLAFNFHNFQYGIESFMAILLVFLPTYYILSVSKTFQEDKNKKYLKMAWLLAFVINTPITLLATRAQEARIMALPMVLIWPFLGKYLYELLKEFPNEVKKYFKKWNSIDNIPVLIINFLLILTILFLAYLFLLKVYQPGLNGFPKGYKLYAIIITNVLTLHYLFTKKSE
;
A
#
# COMPACT_ATOMS: atom_id res chain seq x y z
N MET A 1 -24.64 -17.81 4.05
CA MET A 1 -24.84 -16.59 3.23
C MET A 1 -24.22 -16.85 1.86
N LEU A 2 -25.00 -17.40 0.93
CA LEU A 2 -24.55 -17.72 -0.43
C LEU A 2 -24.40 -16.40 -1.21
N PHE A 3 -23.20 -16.14 -1.74
CA PHE A 3 -23.00 -15.09 -2.73
C PHE A 3 -23.96 -15.35 -3.90
N SER A 4 -24.61 -14.33 -4.45
CA SER A 4 -25.28 -14.52 -5.74
C SER A 4 -24.20 -15.00 -6.72
N ARG A 5 -24.44 -16.11 -7.43
CA ARG A 5 -23.43 -16.71 -8.34
C ARG A 5 -22.82 -15.65 -9.28
N THR A 6 -23.63 -14.68 -9.70
CA THR A 6 -23.24 -13.52 -10.52
C THR A 6 -22.18 -12.62 -9.87
N ASN A 7 -22.22 -12.39 -8.54
CA ASN A 7 -21.22 -11.57 -7.85
C ASN A 7 -19.89 -12.30 -7.69
N LEU A 8 -19.92 -13.61 -7.49
CA LEU A 8 -18.70 -14.41 -7.35
C LEU A 8 -17.90 -14.41 -8.66
N VAL A 9 -18.56 -14.69 -9.79
CA VAL A 9 -17.92 -14.69 -11.12
C VAL A 9 -17.31 -13.32 -11.42
N LYS A 10 -18.03 -12.22 -11.18
CA LYS A 10 -17.50 -10.86 -11.37
C LYS A 10 -16.23 -10.61 -10.54
N LYS A 11 -16.19 -11.04 -9.29
CA LYS A 11 -15.01 -10.89 -8.43
C LYS A 11 -13.83 -11.71 -8.95
N ILE A 12 -14.06 -12.95 -9.37
CA ILE A 12 -13.01 -13.80 -9.95
C ILE A 12 -12.43 -13.13 -11.21
N VAL A 13 -13.30 -12.72 -12.13
CA VAL A 13 -12.87 -12.07 -13.38
C VAL A 13 -12.11 -10.77 -13.11
N LEU A 14 -12.64 -9.88 -12.25
CA LEU A 14 -11.96 -8.63 -11.92
C LEU A 14 -10.61 -8.86 -11.24
N SER A 15 -10.53 -9.84 -10.33
CA SER A 15 -9.26 -10.18 -9.64
C SER A 15 -8.24 -10.72 -10.62
N PHE A 16 -8.66 -11.60 -11.54
CA PHE A 16 -7.83 -12.17 -12.59
C PHE A 16 -7.30 -11.06 -13.52
N LEU A 17 -8.19 -10.24 -14.09
CA LEU A 17 -7.81 -9.15 -14.98
C LEU A 17 -6.88 -8.14 -14.30
N SER A 18 -7.13 -7.82 -13.03
CA SER A 18 -6.27 -6.89 -12.28
C SER A 18 -4.88 -7.46 -12.02
N ALA A 19 -4.78 -8.75 -11.72
CA ALA A 19 -3.50 -9.44 -11.56
C ALA A 19 -2.72 -9.48 -12.89
N VAL A 20 -3.39 -9.78 -14.00
CA VAL A 20 -2.81 -9.71 -15.34
C VAL A 20 -2.30 -8.30 -15.62
N ILE A 21 -3.12 -7.26 -15.41
CA ILE A 21 -2.73 -5.87 -15.67
C ILE A 21 -1.47 -5.48 -14.88
N LEU A 22 -1.38 -5.78 -13.59
CA LEU A 22 -0.21 -5.44 -12.77
C LEU A 22 1.07 -6.11 -13.27
N ILE A 23 1.01 -7.39 -13.62
CA ILE A 23 2.16 -8.12 -14.17
C ILE A 23 2.50 -7.62 -15.57
N SER A 24 1.51 -7.37 -16.43
CA SER A 24 1.72 -6.84 -17.79
C SER A 24 2.37 -5.46 -17.78
N VAL A 25 1.94 -4.54 -16.90
CA VAL A 25 2.58 -3.22 -16.72
C VAL A 25 4.06 -3.42 -16.34
N SER A 26 4.34 -4.37 -15.46
CA SER A 26 5.69 -4.69 -15.02
C SER A 26 6.55 -5.33 -16.12
N LEU A 27 5.95 -6.08 -17.04
CA LEU A 27 6.66 -6.63 -18.20
C LEU A 27 6.99 -5.56 -19.26
N ILE A 28 6.08 -4.60 -19.46
CA ILE A 28 6.22 -3.55 -20.48
C ILE A 28 7.30 -2.53 -20.10
N PHE A 29 7.32 -2.09 -18.84
CA PHE A 29 8.23 -1.05 -18.36
C PHE A 29 9.43 -1.63 -17.60
N PRO A 30 10.55 -0.88 -17.46
CA PRO A 30 11.73 -1.32 -16.71
C PRO A 30 11.38 -1.75 -15.28
N SER A 31 11.47 -3.05 -15.01
CA SER A 31 11.11 -3.67 -13.73
C SER A 31 12.08 -4.80 -13.42
N VAL A 32 11.92 -5.43 -12.27
CA VAL A 32 12.73 -6.57 -11.87
C VAL A 32 12.51 -7.74 -12.83
N ILE A 33 11.29 -7.92 -13.36
CA ILE A 33 10.92 -9.04 -14.23
C ILE A 33 11.72 -9.05 -15.53
N ASN A 34 12.07 -7.87 -16.05
CA ASN A 34 12.83 -7.70 -17.29
C ASN A 34 14.24 -7.12 -17.02
N LYS A 35 14.80 -7.34 -15.82
CA LYS A 35 16.15 -6.90 -15.42
C LYS A 35 16.40 -5.39 -15.64
N GLY A 36 15.36 -4.57 -15.51
CA GLY A 36 15.42 -3.12 -15.68
C GLY A 36 15.40 -2.65 -17.13
N VAL A 37 15.04 -3.51 -18.08
CA VAL A 37 15.03 -3.19 -19.51
C VAL A 37 13.64 -3.31 -20.10
N ALA A 38 13.11 -2.20 -20.61
CA ALA A 38 11.75 -2.16 -21.14
C ALA A 38 11.57 -3.07 -22.37
N LEU A 39 10.38 -3.64 -22.55
CA LEU A 39 10.08 -4.51 -23.68
C LEU A 39 10.18 -3.79 -25.04
N TYR A 40 9.90 -2.48 -25.05
CA TYR A 40 9.99 -1.63 -26.25
C TYR A 40 11.42 -1.12 -26.54
N SER A 41 12.44 -1.61 -25.83
CA SER A 41 13.83 -1.25 -26.09
C SER A 41 14.32 -1.89 -27.41
N PRO A 42 15.30 -1.29 -28.12
CA PRO A 42 15.83 -1.82 -29.37
C PRO A 42 16.25 -3.29 -29.29
N ALA A 43 16.17 -4.02 -30.41
CA ALA A 43 16.34 -5.49 -30.49
C ALA A 43 17.66 -6.04 -29.90
N HIS A 44 18.72 -5.23 -29.87
CA HIS A 44 20.03 -5.58 -29.29
C HIS A 44 20.11 -5.39 -27.76
N THR A 45 19.04 -4.88 -27.18
CA THR A 45 18.84 -4.65 -25.74
C THR A 45 17.52 -5.25 -25.29
N THR A 46 16.99 -6.27 -25.98
CA THR A 46 15.73 -6.90 -25.55
C THR A 46 15.91 -7.37 -24.11
N GLY A 47 15.03 -6.90 -23.22
CA GLY A 47 15.07 -7.24 -21.82
C GLY A 47 15.00 -8.75 -21.68
N VAL A 48 16.15 -9.36 -21.38
CA VAL A 48 16.20 -10.77 -21.02
C VAL A 48 15.37 -10.87 -19.74
N LEU A 49 14.28 -11.65 -19.79
CA LEU A 49 13.52 -11.99 -18.59
C LEU A 49 14.50 -12.47 -17.50
N MET A 50 14.12 -12.32 -16.23
CA MET A 50 14.91 -12.90 -15.15
C MET A 50 15.29 -14.35 -15.47
N ASP A 51 16.59 -14.67 -15.42
CA ASP A 51 17.07 -16.03 -15.58
C ASP A 51 17.07 -16.74 -14.23
N ASP A 52 17.13 -18.07 -14.27
CA ASP A 52 17.10 -18.88 -13.06
C ASP A 52 18.30 -18.59 -12.16
N THR A 53 19.47 -18.24 -12.72
CA THR A 53 20.65 -17.83 -11.95
C THR A 53 20.39 -16.58 -11.09
N PHE A 54 19.74 -15.55 -11.66
CA PHE A 54 19.37 -14.36 -10.89
C PHE A 54 18.35 -14.70 -9.80
N MET A 55 17.38 -15.56 -10.10
CA MET A 55 16.38 -16.00 -9.12
C MET A 55 16.99 -16.83 -8.00
N GLU A 56 17.94 -17.73 -8.29
CA GLU A 56 18.67 -18.50 -7.28
C GLU A 56 19.46 -17.58 -6.36
N LEU A 57 20.20 -16.61 -6.90
CA LEU A 57 20.91 -15.61 -6.11
C LEU A 57 19.94 -14.83 -5.20
N PHE A 58 18.81 -14.38 -5.74
CA PHE A 58 17.81 -13.64 -4.99
C PHE A 58 17.15 -14.47 -3.88
N ILE A 59 16.88 -15.75 -4.14
CA ILE A 59 16.27 -16.64 -3.16
C ILE A 59 17.29 -17.04 -2.07
N ASN A 60 18.53 -17.30 -2.45
CA ASN A 60 19.62 -17.59 -1.50
C ASN A 60 19.86 -16.39 -0.60
N ASP A 61 19.89 -15.17 -1.15
CA ASP A 61 19.97 -13.94 -0.36
C ASP A 61 18.83 -13.86 0.67
N HIS A 62 17.59 -14.19 0.30
CA HIS A 62 16.48 -14.24 1.26
C HIS A 62 16.58 -15.33 2.33
N ASN A 63 17.27 -16.44 2.07
CA ASN A 63 17.38 -17.57 2.99
C ASN A 63 18.64 -17.50 3.88
N GLU A 64 19.71 -16.85 3.40
CA GLU A 64 20.99 -16.71 4.09
C GLU A 64 21.04 -15.47 4.98
N ASN A 65 20.20 -14.47 4.70
CA ASN A 65 20.08 -13.25 5.50
C ASN A 65 19.23 -13.45 6.78
N PRO A 66 19.35 -12.52 7.75
CA PRO A 66 18.65 -12.53 9.04
C PRO A 66 17.13 -12.78 8.96
N ILE A 67 16.51 -13.22 10.06
CA ILE A 67 15.10 -13.67 10.14
C ILE A 67 14.09 -12.71 9.46
N PHE A 68 14.40 -11.41 9.45
CA PHE A 68 13.57 -10.35 8.86
C PHE A 68 13.57 -10.29 7.32
N SER A 69 14.55 -10.93 6.66
CA SER A 69 14.59 -11.11 5.20
C SER A 69 13.82 -12.35 4.74
N LEU A 70 13.53 -13.31 5.63
CA LEU A 70 12.89 -14.57 5.26
C LEU A 70 11.52 -14.32 4.60
N ARG A 71 11.35 -14.82 3.37
CA ARG A 71 10.09 -14.73 2.61
C ARG A 71 9.46 -16.10 2.42
N LYS A 72 9.15 -16.80 3.51
CA LYS A 72 8.66 -18.20 3.45
C LYS A 72 7.38 -18.36 2.62
N PHE A 73 6.46 -17.39 2.67
CA PHE A 73 5.24 -17.41 1.87
C PHE A 73 5.49 -17.25 0.37
N THR A 74 6.62 -16.69 -0.05
CA THR A 74 6.98 -16.60 -1.48
C THR A 74 7.90 -17.77 -1.86
N ASN A 75 8.97 -17.99 -1.11
CA ASN A 75 10.04 -18.93 -1.45
C ASN A 75 9.57 -20.40 -1.42
N VAL A 76 8.79 -20.79 -0.40
CA VAL A 76 8.36 -22.20 -0.27
C VAL A 76 7.43 -22.61 -1.43
N PRO A 77 6.36 -21.85 -1.76
CA PRO A 77 5.54 -22.17 -2.93
C PRO A 77 6.33 -22.15 -4.24
N LEU A 78 7.26 -21.21 -4.39
CA LEU A 78 8.09 -21.09 -5.58
C LEU A 78 8.92 -22.36 -5.82
N PHE A 79 9.68 -22.81 -4.83
CA PHE A 79 10.46 -24.05 -4.96
C PHE A 79 9.59 -25.28 -5.13
N THR A 80 8.46 -25.35 -4.42
CA THR A 80 7.52 -26.46 -4.53
C THR A 80 6.99 -26.57 -5.95
N ILE A 81 6.53 -25.46 -6.54
CA ILE A 81 6.00 -25.43 -7.91
C ILE A 81 7.10 -25.78 -8.93
N SER A 82 8.28 -25.16 -8.82
CA SER A 82 9.40 -25.43 -9.73
C SER A 82 9.78 -26.91 -9.74
N LYS A 83 9.93 -27.51 -8.55
CA LYS A 83 10.32 -28.92 -8.41
C LYS A 83 9.20 -29.88 -8.80
N THR A 84 7.96 -29.61 -8.42
CA THR A 84 6.83 -30.50 -8.71
C THR A 84 6.47 -30.53 -10.20
N PHE A 85 6.53 -29.38 -10.88
CA PHE A 85 6.16 -29.29 -12.30
C PHE A 85 7.36 -29.30 -13.26
N ASN A 86 8.59 -29.34 -12.74
CA ASN A 86 9.83 -29.26 -13.50
C ASN A 86 9.87 -28.04 -14.44
N ILE A 87 9.50 -26.88 -13.91
CA ILE A 87 9.50 -25.59 -14.62
C ILE A 87 10.54 -24.65 -13.99
N SER A 88 10.99 -23.66 -14.76
CA SER A 88 11.98 -22.68 -14.30
C SER A 88 11.52 -21.91 -13.06
N LEU A 89 12.48 -21.45 -12.27
CA LEU A 89 12.22 -20.67 -11.06
C LEU A 89 11.55 -19.34 -11.42
N THR A 90 11.93 -18.74 -12.55
CA THR A 90 11.29 -17.52 -13.07
C THR A 90 9.80 -17.72 -13.35
N VAL A 91 9.42 -18.81 -14.04
CA VAL A 91 8.00 -19.08 -14.32
C VAL A 91 7.25 -19.38 -13.02
N SER A 92 7.87 -20.12 -12.11
CA SER A 92 7.31 -20.40 -10.78
C SER A 92 7.07 -19.11 -9.98
N PHE A 93 8.02 -18.17 -10.01
CA PHE A 93 7.89 -16.85 -9.39
C PHE A 93 6.68 -16.10 -9.96
N LEU A 94 6.54 -16.02 -11.29
CA LEU A 94 5.40 -15.34 -11.91
C LEU A 94 4.06 -15.96 -11.52
N ILE A 95 3.98 -17.29 -11.47
CA ILE A 95 2.77 -18.01 -11.04
C ILE A 95 2.43 -17.69 -9.58
N VAL A 96 3.42 -17.75 -8.68
CA VAL A 96 3.23 -17.46 -7.26
C VAL A 96 2.79 -16.02 -7.05
N GLN A 97 3.43 -15.06 -7.71
CA GLN A 97 3.07 -13.65 -7.61
C GLN A 97 1.67 -13.38 -8.18
N PHE A 98 1.37 -13.94 -9.36
CA PHE A 98 0.03 -13.87 -9.93
C PHE A 98 -1.03 -14.37 -8.96
N PHE A 99 -0.79 -15.52 -8.33
CA PHE A 99 -1.71 -16.14 -7.39
C PHE A 99 -1.94 -15.27 -6.14
N TYR A 100 -0.88 -14.72 -5.53
CA TYR A 100 -1.03 -13.85 -4.36
C TYR A 100 -1.70 -12.52 -4.70
N ILE A 101 -1.41 -11.91 -5.84
CA ILE A 101 -2.10 -10.70 -6.31
C ILE A 101 -3.58 -11.00 -6.52
N PHE A 102 -3.90 -12.10 -7.22
CA PHE A 102 -5.27 -12.55 -7.47
C PHE A 102 -6.04 -12.73 -6.15
N LEU A 103 -5.47 -13.48 -5.19
CA LEU A 103 -6.11 -13.72 -3.90
C LEU A 103 -6.29 -12.44 -3.10
N THR A 104 -5.28 -11.57 -3.08
CA THR A 104 -5.35 -10.28 -2.38
C THR A 104 -6.50 -9.45 -2.91
N ILE A 105 -6.63 -9.32 -4.23
CA ILE A 105 -7.68 -8.55 -4.88
C ILE A 105 -9.05 -9.19 -4.66
N PHE A 106 -9.14 -10.52 -4.71
CA PHE A 106 -10.38 -11.24 -4.46
C PHE A 106 -10.92 -11.02 -3.04
N VAL A 107 -10.02 -11.11 -2.04
CA VAL A 107 -10.34 -10.81 -0.64
C VAL A 107 -10.68 -9.33 -0.47
N PHE A 108 -9.89 -8.43 -1.07
CA PHE A 108 -10.13 -7.00 -1.02
C PHE A 108 -11.51 -6.62 -1.56
N LEU A 109 -11.92 -7.18 -2.71
CA LEU A 109 -13.26 -7.01 -3.26
C LEU A 109 -14.35 -7.58 -2.34
N SER A 110 -14.09 -8.70 -1.66
CA SER A 110 -15.03 -9.28 -0.69
C SER A 110 -15.18 -8.41 0.56
N LEU A 111 -14.10 -7.78 1.02
CA LEU A 111 -14.11 -6.80 2.12
C LEU A 111 -14.86 -5.53 1.74
N ILE A 112 -14.61 -5.00 0.55
CA ILE A 112 -15.36 -3.87 -0.02
C ILE A 112 -16.86 -4.19 -0.11
N GLU A 113 -17.23 -5.38 -0.58
CA GLU A 113 -18.64 -5.80 -0.70
C GLU A 113 -19.34 -5.78 0.67
N GLN A 114 -18.63 -6.20 1.72
CA GLN A 114 -19.11 -6.13 3.10
C GLN A 114 -19.30 -4.69 3.59
N ILE A 115 -18.34 -3.79 3.29
CA ILE A 115 -18.39 -2.38 3.73
C ILE A 115 -19.51 -1.62 3.01
N TYR A 116 -19.63 -1.76 1.69
CA TYR A 116 -20.57 -0.97 0.88
C TYR A 116 -21.89 -1.66 0.57
N LYS A 117 -22.17 -2.84 1.14
CA LYS A 117 -23.41 -3.61 0.92
C LYS A 117 -23.74 -3.78 -0.58
N LYS A 118 -22.74 -4.20 -1.38
CA LYS A 118 -22.86 -4.52 -2.82
C LYS A 118 -23.03 -3.34 -3.80
N LYS A 119 -22.65 -2.12 -3.44
CA LYS A 119 -22.58 -1.00 -4.42
C LYS A 119 -21.39 -1.17 -5.38
N PHE A 120 -21.66 -1.74 -6.56
CA PHE A 120 -20.63 -2.10 -7.56
C PHE A 120 -19.72 -0.94 -7.96
N ILE A 121 -20.26 0.27 -8.18
CA ILE A 121 -19.46 1.44 -8.60
C ILE A 121 -18.44 1.82 -7.52
N ASN A 122 -18.85 1.87 -6.25
CA ASN A 122 -17.94 2.13 -5.14
C ASN A 122 -16.87 1.05 -5.06
N SER A 123 -17.22 -0.22 -5.30
CA SER A 123 -16.27 -1.32 -5.35
C SER A 123 -15.23 -1.16 -6.46
N LEU A 124 -15.67 -0.80 -7.66
CA LEU A 124 -14.78 -0.59 -8.80
C LEU A 124 -13.83 0.59 -8.55
N ILE A 125 -14.34 1.71 -8.06
CA ILE A 125 -13.52 2.89 -7.76
C ILE A 125 -12.53 2.60 -6.63
N THR A 126 -12.95 1.86 -5.60
CA THR A 126 -12.04 1.43 -4.53
C THR A 126 -10.92 0.52 -5.07
N LEU A 127 -11.27 -0.43 -5.94
CA LEU A 127 -10.31 -1.32 -6.59
C LEU A 127 -9.33 -0.52 -7.45
N LEU A 128 -9.81 0.40 -8.29
CA LEU A 128 -8.96 1.23 -9.13
C LEU A 128 -8.02 2.08 -8.27
N PHE A 129 -8.51 2.70 -7.19
CA PHE A 129 -7.67 3.46 -6.28
C PHE A 129 -6.59 2.59 -5.62
N PHE A 130 -6.91 1.36 -5.22
CA PHE A 130 -5.93 0.41 -4.70
C PHE A 130 -4.87 0.05 -5.76
N LEU A 131 -5.29 -0.35 -6.96
CA LEU A 131 -4.37 -0.75 -8.04
C LEU A 131 -3.45 0.37 -8.50
N PHE A 132 -3.97 1.60 -8.59
CA PHE A 132 -3.22 2.79 -9.00
C PHE A 132 -2.52 3.51 -7.85
N SER A 133 -2.56 2.97 -6.63
CA SER A 133 -1.75 3.50 -5.53
C SER A 133 -0.27 3.24 -5.78
N PHE A 134 0.59 4.18 -5.35
CA PHE A 134 2.00 4.21 -5.70
C PHE A 134 2.73 2.88 -5.46
N SER A 135 2.56 2.28 -4.28
CA SER A 135 3.22 1.01 -3.95
C SER A 135 2.72 -0.17 -4.79
N ILE A 136 1.43 -0.19 -5.17
CA ILE A 136 0.82 -1.33 -5.85
C ILE A 136 1.15 -1.33 -7.35
N ILE A 137 1.00 -0.19 -8.03
CA ILE A 137 1.33 -0.10 -9.47
C ILE A 137 2.82 -0.31 -9.72
N PHE A 138 3.67 0.13 -8.79
CA PHE A 138 5.12 -0.03 -8.87
C PHE A 138 5.64 -1.26 -8.11
N SER A 139 4.79 -2.25 -7.83
CA SER A 139 5.13 -3.41 -7.00
C SER A 139 6.35 -4.21 -7.49
N PHE A 140 6.63 -4.23 -8.79
CA PHE A 140 7.80 -4.91 -9.39
C PHE A 140 8.94 -3.98 -9.79
N PHE A 141 8.89 -2.72 -9.40
CA PHE A 141 9.87 -1.72 -9.82
C PHE A 141 10.84 -1.44 -8.69
N ILE A 142 12.10 -1.24 -9.04
CA ILE A 142 13.16 -0.88 -8.09
C ILE A 142 13.03 0.61 -7.75
N PRO A 143 13.10 1.04 -6.49
CA PRO A 143 13.35 0.26 -5.28
C PRO A 143 12.07 -0.12 -4.50
N ILE A 144 10.89 -0.06 -5.13
CA ILE A 144 9.62 -0.30 -4.44
C ILE A 144 9.44 -1.77 -4.06
N TYR A 145 9.63 -2.73 -4.99
CA TYR A 145 9.62 -4.18 -4.72
C TYR A 145 8.46 -4.70 -3.83
N SER A 146 7.26 -4.11 -3.89
CA SER A 146 6.16 -4.51 -3.00
C SER A 146 5.49 -5.84 -3.38
N TYR A 147 5.97 -6.56 -4.40
CA TYR A 147 5.39 -7.86 -4.78
C TYR A 147 5.45 -8.88 -3.62
N ASP A 148 6.47 -8.82 -2.78
CA ASP A 148 6.59 -9.67 -1.60
C ASP A 148 5.64 -9.27 -0.44
N ASP A 149 4.89 -8.18 -0.58
CA ASP A 149 3.95 -7.70 0.44
C ASP A 149 2.51 -8.16 0.18
N PHE A 150 2.20 -8.70 -1.01
CA PHE A 150 0.85 -9.20 -1.30
C PHE A 150 0.38 -10.29 -0.31
N PRO A 151 1.20 -11.27 0.13
CA PRO A 151 0.81 -12.19 1.21
C PRO A 151 0.45 -11.45 2.51
N GLN A 152 1.21 -10.42 2.88
CA GLN A 152 0.92 -9.60 4.06
C GLN A 152 -0.42 -8.86 3.90
N TYR A 153 -0.66 -8.21 2.76
CA TYR A 153 -1.91 -7.52 2.45
C TYR A 153 -3.10 -8.47 2.46
N LEU A 154 -2.97 -9.65 1.86
CA LEU A 154 -3.99 -10.71 1.88
C LEU A 154 -4.42 -11.04 3.30
N PHE A 155 -3.47 -11.34 4.19
CA PHE A 155 -3.76 -11.72 5.56
C PHE A 155 -4.30 -10.55 6.40
N LEU A 156 -3.80 -9.33 6.21
CA LEU A 156 -4.33 -8.15 6.87
C LEU A 156 -5.77 -7.83 6.42
N PHE A 157 -6.10 -7.96 5.14
CA PHE A 157 -7.47 -7.79 4.66
C PHE A 157 -8.41 -8.89 5.17
N LEU A 158 -7.94 -10.15 5.27
CA LEU A 158 -8.70 -11.22 5.92
C LEU A 158 -8.93 -10.96 7.41
N ALA A 159 -7.89 -10.51 8.13
CA ALA A 159 -8.01 -10.13 9.54
C ALA A 159 -9.05 -9.02 9.74
N LEU A 160 -9.00 -7.99 8.90
CA LEU A 160 -9.99 -6.89 8.91
C LEU A 160 -11.39 -7.39 8.55
N PHE A 161 -11.54 -8.23 7.51
CA PHE A 161 -12.81 -8.82 7.10
C PHE A 161 -13.49 -9.60 8.24
N TYR A 162 -12.77 -10.50 8.88
CA TYR A 162 -13.30 -11.30 9.99
C TYR A 162 -13.44 -10.48 11.29
N GLY A 163 -12.56 -9.49 11.49
CA GLY A 163 -12.63 -8.57 12.63
C GLY A 163 -13.91 -7.74 12.62
N LEU A 164 -14.24 -7.16 11.46
CA LEU A 164 -15.50 -6.45 11.24
C LEU A 164 -16.73 -7.36 11.37
N LYS A 165 -16.59 -8.67 11.13
CA LYS A 165 -17.65 -9.68 11.38
C LYS A 165 -17.69 -10.20 12.81
N LYS A 166 -16.86 -9.66 13.72
CA LYS A 166 -16.73 -10.11 15.11
C LYS A 166 -16.42 -11.61 15.21
N LYS A 167 -15.53 -12.12 14.35
CA LYS A 167 -15.05 -13.52 14.36
C LYS A 167 -13.60 -13.57 14.90
N PRO A 168 -13.41 -13.46 16.23
CA PRO A 168 -12.10 -13.18 16.84
C PRO A 168 -11.04 -14.26 16.57
N ILE A 169 -11.44 -15.54 16.52
CA ILE A 169 -10.51 -16.65 16.26
C ILE A 169 -9.90 -16.52 14.86
N LEU A 170 -10.72 -16.31 13.83
CA LEU A 170 -10.25 -16.14 12.46
C LEU A 170 -9.41 -14.86 12.33
N THR A 171 -9.82 -13.76 12.97
CA THR A 171 -9.01 -12.55 13.04
C THR A 171 -7.63 -12.83 13.61
N THR A 172 -7.56 -13.54 14.74
CA THR A 172 -6.30 -13.92 15.41
C THR A 172 -5.43 -14.76 14.48
N VAL A 173 -5.99 -15.79 13.84
CA VAL A 173 -5.26 -16.64 12.87
C VAL A 173 -4.66 -15.80 11.74
N PHE A 174 -5.43 -14.91 11.13
CA PHE A 174 -4.94 -14.09 10.03
C PHE A 174 -3.96 -13.00 10.47
N LEU A 175 -4.07 -12.47 11.70
CA LEU A 175 -3.04 -11.60 12.27
C LEU A 175 -1.73 -12.36 12.54
N SER A 176 -1.80 -13.61 12.98
CA SER A 176 -0.60 -14.45 13.12
C SER A 176 0.06 -14.69 11.77
N LEU A 177 -0.74 -15.05 10.74
CA LEU A 177 -0.24 -15.26 9.39
C LEU A 177 0.33 -13.97 8.79
N SER A 178 -0.24 -12.79 9.06
CA SER A 178 0.31 -11.53 8.58
C SER A 178 1.66 -11.20 9.22
N LEU A 179 1.85 -11.50 10.51
CA LEU A 179 3.16 -11.37 11.18
C LEU A 179 4.20 -12.34 10.62
N LEU A 180 3.80 -13.58 10.34
CA LEU A 180 4.67 -14.57 9.70
C LEU A 180 5.03 -14.18 8.26
N ALA A 181 4.13 -13.48 7.55
CA ALA A 181 4.43 -12.93 6.23
C ALA A 181 5.39 -11.75 6.32
N ARG A 182 5.14 -10.82 7.25
CA ARG A 182 5.95 -9.64 7.53
C ARG A 182 5.73 -9.19 8.97
N GLU A 183 6.83 -9.05 9.70
CA GLU A 183 6.88 -8.57 11.08
C GLU A 183 6.27 -7.17 11.24
N SER A 184 6.41 -6.33 10.21
CA SER A 184 5.91 -4.95 10.20
C SER A 184 4.39 -4.87 10.41
N SER A 185 3.65 -5.96 10.18
CA SER A 185 2.22 -6.06 10.48
C SER A 185 1.88 -5.67 11.92
N ILE A 186 2.81 -5.86 12.87
CA ILE A 186 2.61 -5.49 14.28
C ILE A 186 2.33 -4.00 14.45
N LEU A 187 2.88 -3.15 13.58
CA LEU A 187 2.72 -1.70 13.61
C LEU A 187 1.27 -1.26 13.38
N LEU A 188 0.46 -2.11 12.73
CA LEU A 188 -0.96 -1.85 12.50
C LEU A 188 -1.87 -2.30 13.63
N PHE A 189 -1.40 -3.09 14.60
CA PHE A 189 -2.25 -3.69 15.62
C PHE A 189 -3.03 -2.65 16.44
N PRO A 190 -2.42 -1.54 16.92
CA PRO A 190 -3.15 -0.49 17.63
C PRO A 190 -4.28 0.13 16.79
N SER A 191 -4.03 0.33 15.50
CA SER A 191 -5.01 0.92 14.59
C SER A 191 -6.11 -0.06 14.17
N LEU A 192 -5.78 -1.34 13.99
CA LEU A 192 -6.75 -2.40 13.77
C LEU A 192 -7.66 -2.58 15.00
N ALA A 193 -7.11 -2.45 16.21
CA ALA A 193 -7.90 -2.46 17.44
C ALA A 193 -8.96 -1.36 17.43
N ILE A 194 -8.60 -0.14 17.04
CA ILE A 194 -9.56 0.98 16.90
C ILE A 194 -10.66 0.66 15.89
N LEU A 195 -10.33 0.07 14.73
CA LEU A 195 -11.33 -0.26 13.70
C LEU A 195 -12.26 -1.40 14.11
N ILE A 196 -11.72 -2.42 14.78
CA ILE A 196 -12.49 -3.60 15.20
C ILE A 196 -13.32 -3.29 16.46
N PHE A 197 -12.83 -2.39 17.32
CA PHE A 197 -13.44 -1.99 18.58
C PHE A 197 -13.60 -0.45 18.66
N PRO A 198 -14.60 0.13 17.98
CA PRO A 198 -14.86 1.58 18.00
C PRO A 198 -15.09 2.16 19.40
N ASP A 199 -15.56 1.33 20.35
CA ASP A 199 -15.78 1.69 21.75
C ASP A 199 -14.53 2.23 22.46
N ILE A 200 -13.32 1.90 21.97
CA ILE A 200 -12.05 2.48 22.44
C ILE A 200 -12.09 4.02 22.33
N ILE A 201 -12.71 4.55 21.28
CA ILE A 201 -12.78 5.98 20.98
C ILE A 201 -14.11 6.60 21.42
N GLU A 202 -15.20 5.85 21.35
CA GLU A 202 -16.53 6.35 21.69
C GLU A 202 -16.76 6.36 23.21
N ASN A 203 -16.39 5.27 23.90
CA ASN A 203 -16.64 5.07 25.33
C ASN A 203 -15.43 4.43 26.04
N PRO A 204 -14.26 5.09 26.09
CA PRO A 204 -13.02 4.48 26.60
C PRO A 204 -13.15 3.94 28.03
N LYS A 205 -13.81 4.70 28.92
CA LYS A 205 -14.01 4.27 30.31
C LYS A 205 -14.78 2.94 30.39
N HIS A 206 -15.85 2.80 29.60
CA HIS A 206 -16.64 1.58 29.57
C HIS A 206 -15.81 0.40 29.02
N PHE A 207 -15.08 0.61 27.92
CA PHE A 207 -14.22 -0.40 27.32
C PHE A 207 -13.18 -0.97 28.28
N PHE A 208 -12.49 -0.11 29.05
CA PHE A 208 -11.45 -0.54 29.98
C PHE A 208 -11.98 -1.08 31.32
N THR A 209 -13.22 -0.75 31.72
CA THR A 209 -13.80 -1.22 32.99
C THR A 209 -14.27 -2.68 32.90
N GLN A 210 -14.68 -3.14 31.73
CA GLN A 210 -15.15 -4.51 31.52
C GLN A 210 -14.01 -5.51 31.37
N LYS A 211 -13.38 -5.91 32.50
CA LYS A 211 -12.18 -6.78 32.54
C LYS A 211 -12.25 -8.03 31.65
N LYS A 212 -13.39 -8.72 31.63
CA LYS A 212 -13.57 -9.96 30.84
C LYS A 212 -13.53 -9.69 29.33
N GLU A 213 -14.17 -8.62 28.89
CA GLU A 213 -14.20 -8.22 27.48
C GLU A 213 -12.85 -7.62 27.06
N LEU A 214 -12.23 -6.81 27.92
CA LEU A 214 -10.88 -6.31 27.72
C LEU A 214 -9.87 -7.46 27.54
N LEU A 215 -9.88 -8.46 28.43
CA LEU A 215 -8.98 -9.62 28.32
C LEU A 215 -9.19 -10.37 27.00
N LYS A 216 -10.45 -10.63 26.62
CA LYS A 216 -10.78 -11.25 25.34
C LYS A 216 -10.25 -10.43 24.16
N ASN A 217 -10.42 -9.11 24.18
CA ASN A 217 -9.96 -8.23 23.11
C ASN A 217 -8.43 -8.12 23.06
N LEU A 218 -7.75 -8.14 24.21
CA LEU A 218 -6.29 -8.18 24.29
C LEU A 218 -5.72 -9.50 23.76
N THR A 219 -6.35 -10.63 24.09
CA THR A 219 -5.89 -11.95 23.61
C THR A 219 -5.88 -12.03 22.08
N LEU A 220 -6.78 -11.33 21.39
CA LEU A 220 -6.82 -11.26 19.92
C LEU A 220 -5.53 -10.68 19.30
N PHE A 221 -4.85 -9.77 20.00
CA PHE A 221 -3.61 -9.14 19.52
C PHE A 221 -2.35 -9.69 20.19
N ILE A 222 -2.45 -10.24 21.40
CA ILE A 222 -1.31 -10.85 22.11
C ILE A 222 -0.96 -12.22 21.50
N ILE A 223 -1.95 -13.06 21.18
CA ILE A 223 -1.70 -14.40 20.64
C ILE A 223 -0.90 -14.36 19.32
N PRO A 224 -1.19 -13.49 18.35
CA PRO A 224 -0.38 -13.37 17.14
C PRO A 224 1.08 -13.04 17.42
N VAL A 225 1.34 -12.16 18.39
CA VAL A 225 2.71 -11.80 18.81
C VAL A 225 3.41 -13.00 19.44
N ILE A 226 2.72 -13.76 20.29
CA ILE A 226 3.27 -14.99 20.88
C ILE A 226 3.58 -16.02 19.79
N VAL A 227 2.67 -16.24 18.83
CA VAL A 227 2.89 -17.18 17.71
C VAL A 227 4.11 -16.76 16.89
N TYR A 228 4.24 -15.47 16.58
CA TYR A 228 5.40 -14.96 15.87
C TYR A 228 6.69 -15.11 16.68
N TYR A 229 6.66 -14.82 17.98
CA TYR A 229 7.81 -15.01 18.87
C TYR A 229 8.25 -16.47 18.93
N LEU A 230 7.32 -17.41 19.06
CA LEU A 230 7.62 -18.84 19.03
C LEU A 230 8.21 -19.26 17.69
N TYR A 231 7.70 -18.73 16.58
CA TYR A 231 8.29 -18.95 15.27
C TYR A 231 9.75 -18.48 15.20
N VAL A 232 10.04 -17.24 15.63
CA VAL A 232 11.41 -16.70 15.67
C VAL A 232 12.33 -17.57 16.55
N LEU A 233 11.83 -18.05 17.70
CA LEU A 233 12.58 -18.93 18.60
C LEU A 233 12.89 -20.28 17.96
N ILE A 234 11.92 -20.88 17.25
CA ILE A 234 12.13 -22.14 16.51
C ILE A 234 13.19 -21.94 15.42
N GLU A 235 13.10 -20.87 14.62
CA GLU A 235 14.09 -20.60 13.57
C GLU A 235 15.50 -20.42 14.13
N THR A 236 15.62 -19.75 15.27
CA THR A 236 16.88 -19.52 15.96
C THR A 236 17.50 -20.81 16.50
N ILE A 237 16.68 -21.76 16.97
CA ILE A 237 17.16 -23.07 17.44
C ILE A 237 17.60 -23.95 16.27
N LEU A 238 16.83 -23.95 15.17
CA LEU A 238 17.11 -24.80 14.00
C LEU A 238 18.36 -24.36 13.23
N HIS A 239 18.65 -23.06 13.20
CA HIS A 239 19.78 -22.51 12.46
C HIS A 239 20.76 -21.84 13.43
N LYS A 240 21.80 -22.59 13.82
CA LYS A 240 22.88 -22.08 14.67
C LYS A 240 23.54 -20.87 13.98
N ASN A 241 23.78 -19.78 14.73
CA ASN A 241 24.35 -18.48 14.32
C ASN A 241 23.38 -17.42 13.77
N ILE A 242 22.08 -17.68 13.67
CA ILE A 242 21.12 -16.66 13.21
C ILE A 242 21.02 -15.46 14.18
N LEU A 243 21.11 -15.70 15.50
CA LEU A 243 20.93 -14.63 16.48
C LEU A 243 22.03 -13.57 16.41
N SER A 244 23.30 -13.99 16.31
CA SER A 244 24.43 -13.07 16.14
C SER A 244 24.33 -12.32 14.81
N ALA A 245 24.02 -13.02 13.71
CA ALA A 245 23.83 -12.39 12.39
C ALA A 245 22.67 -11.37 12.39
N ASN A 246 21.58 -11.64 13.11
CA ASN A 246 20.47 -10.69 13.27
C ASN A 246 20.92 -9.41 14.00
N LEU A 247 21.67 -9.56 15.11
CA LEU A 247 22.15 -8.42 15.89
C LEU A 247 23.12 -7.57 15.08
N ASP A 248 24.09 -8.21 14.42
CA ASP A 248 25.06 -7.53 13.56
C ASP A 248 24.36 -6.77 12.43
N TYR A 249 23.37 -7.38 11.77
CA TYR A 249 22.57 -6.71 10.74
C TYR A 249 21.75 -5.52 11.27
N PHE A 250 21.18 -5.61 12.47
CA PHE A 250 20.46 -4.47 13.06
C PHE A 250 21.38 -3.29 13.30
N GLU A 251 22.56 -3.56 13.85
CA GLU A 251 23.56 -2.55 14.18
C GLU A 251 24.15 -1.89 12.92
N THR A 252 24.53 -2.71 11.94
CA THR A 252 25.26 -2.25 10.75
C THR A 252 24.34 -1.67 9.66
N GLU A 253 23.23 -2.34 9.37
CA GLU A 253 22.35 -1.96 8.26
C GLU A 253 21.17 -1.12 8.75
N ARG A 254 20.37 -1.61 9.70
CA ARG A 254 19.09 -0.97 10.02
C ARG A 254 19.24 0.38 10.71
N PHE A 255 20.08 0.52 11.73
CA PHE A 255 20.26 1.81 12.40
C PHE A 255 21.02 2.84 11.57
N SER A 256 21.76 2.41 10.54
CA SER A 256 22.41 3.33 9.61
C SER A 256 21.44 3.89 8.56
N HIS A 257 20.24 3.31 8.40
CA HIS A 257 19.26 3.76 7.40
C HIS A 257 18.68 5.15 7.67
N LEU A 258 18.55 5.59 8.94
CA LEU A 258 18.17 6.99 9.21
C LEU A 258 19.21 7.94 8.63
N ALA A 259 20.49 7.66 8.88
CA ALA A 259 21.59 8.44 8.36
C ALA A 259 21.61 8.38 6.82
N PHE A 260 21.35 7.22 6.23
CA PHE A 260 21.23 7.06 4.77
C PHE A 260 20.11 7.92 4.17
N ASN A 261 18.92 7.88 4.75
CA ASN A 261 17.72 8.59 4.27
C ASN A 261 17.90 10.12 4.24
N PHE A 262 18.76 10.65 5.11
CA PHE A 262 19.02 12.09 5.23
C PHE A 262 20.50 12.44 5.08
N HIS A 263 21.28 11.56 4.43
CA HIS A 263 22.73 11.76 4.29
C HIS A 263 23.05 13.02 3.50
N ASN A 264 22.27 13.30 2.46
CA ASN A 264 22.36 14.53 1.68
C ASN A 264 20.97 15.04 1.30
N PHE A 265 20.93 16.26 0.75
CA PHE A 265 19.70 16.93 0.35
C PHE A 265 18.87 16.10 -0.64
N GLN A 266 19.52 15.37 -1.56
CA GLN A 266 18.84 14.54 -2.55
C GLN A 266 18.10 13.36 -1.92
N TYR A 267 18.77 12.60 -1.04
CA TYR A 267 18.13 11.50 -0.30
C TYR A 267 17.00 12.01 0.60
N GLY A 268 17.15 13.20 1.20
CA GLY A 268 16.08 13.85 1.95
C GLY A 268 14.85 14.15 1.07
N ILE A 269 15.08 14.66 -0.15
CA ILE A 269 14.01 14.89 -1.13
C ILE A 269 13.33 13.58 -1.53
N GLU A 270 14.10 12.52 -1.81
CA GLU A 270 13.54 11.22 -2.18
C GLU A 270 12.70 10.63 -1.05
N SER A 271 13.18 10.72 0.20
CA SER A 271 12.46 10.28 1.38
C SER A 271 11.13 11.03 1.56
N PHE A 272 11.16 12.36 1.40
CA PHE A 272 9.97 13.19 1.49
C PHE A 272 8.97 12.89 0.35
N MET A 273 9.48 12.74 -0.88
CA MET A 273 8.66 12.40 -2.04
C MET A 273 8.02 11.03 -1.91
N ALA A 274 8.71 10.03 -1.36
CA ALA A 274 8.12 8.72 -1.09
C ALA A 274 6.90 8.82 -0.15
N ILE A 275 7.02 9.58 0.94
CA ILE A 275 5.92 9.85 1.87
C ILE A 275 4.75 10.54 1.15
N LEU A 276 5.04 11.59 0.37
CA LEU A 276 4.01 12.31 -0.38
C LEU A 276 3.30 11.40 -1.39
N LEU A 277 4.03 10.64 -2.18
CA LEU A 277 3.45 9.79 -3.21
C LEU A 277 2.54 8.69 -2.64
N VAL A 278 2.87 8.16 -1.46
CA VAL A 278 2.05 7.16 -0.77
C VAL A 278 0.81 7.79 -0.13
N PHE A 279 0.97 8.89 0.61
CA PHE A 279 -0.07 9.39 1.50
C PHE A 279 -0.88 10.58 0.97
N LEU A 280 -0.30 11.43 0.11
CA LEU A 280 -0.94 12.67 -0.35
C LEU A 280 -2.31 12.44 -1.00
N PRO A 281 -2.51 11.46 -1.91
CA PRO A 281 -3.82 11.22 -2.51
C PRO A 281 -4.88 10.88 -1.45
N THR A 282 -4.51 10.06 -0.47
CA THR A 282 -5.43 9.65 0.61
C THR A 282 -5.73 10.80 1.54
N TYR A 283 -4.70 11.52 1.99
CA TYR A 283 -4.87 12.72 2.82
C TYR A 283 -5.82 13.71 2.14
N TYR A 284 -5.62 13.97 0.84
CA TYR A 284 -6.46 14.86 0.06
C TYR A 284 -7.92 14.40 0.01
N ILE A 285 -8.18 13.12 -0.29
CA ILE A 285 -9.55 12.57 -0.33
C ILE A 285 -10.22 12.75 1.04
N LEU A 286 -9.51 12.42 2.13
CA LEU A 286 -10.04 12.55 3.48
C LEU A 286 -10.26 14.02 3.88
N SER A 287 -9.44 14.96 3.41
CA SER A 287 -9.59 16.38 3.75
C SER A 287 -10.72 17.05 2.97
N VAL A 288 -10.88 16.73 1.68
CA VAL A 288 -11.79 17.46 0.77
C VAL A 288 -13.19 16.81 0.68
N SER A 289 -13.31 15.50 0.92
CA SER A 289 -14.61 14.81 0.81
C SER A 289 -15.59 15.26 1.89
N LYS A 290 -16.64 16.01 1.51
CA LYS A 290 -17.76 16.36 2.40
C LYS A 290 -18.39 15.12 3.02
N THR A 291 -18.58 14.08 2.22
CA THR A 291 -19.14 12.80 2.68
C THR A 291 -18.27 12.14 3.76
N PHE A 292 -16.95 12.29 3.71
CA PHE A 292 -16.09 11.83 4.80
C PHE A 292 -16.27 12.71 6.05
N GLN A 293 -16.36 14.03 5.89
CA GLN A 293 -16.58 14.95 7.00
C GLN A 293 -17.94 14.74 7.70
N GLU A 294 -18.94 14.22 7.00
CA GLU A 294 -20.26 13.92 7.56
C GLU A 294 -20.41 12.46 8.03
N ASP A 295 -19.43 11.59 7.75
CA ASP A 295 -19.52 10.18 8.09
C ASP A 295 -19.47 9.98 9.61
N LYS A 296 -20.44 9.26 10.18
CA LYS A 296 -20.44 8.88 11.60
C LYS A 296 -19.15 8.14 11.98
N ASN A 297 -18.62 7.39 11.03
CA ASN A 297 -17.45 6.54 11.21
C ASN A 297 -16.13 7.28 11.05
N LYS A 298 -16.16 8.57 10.64
CA LYS A 298 -14.96 9.34 10.30
C LYS A 298 -13.95 9.39 11.44
N LYS A 299 -14.43 9.49 12.69
CA LYS A 299 -13.57 9.71 13.86
C LYS A 299 -12.60 8.55 14.03
N TYR A 300 -13.10 7.32 13.99
CA TYR A 300 -12.26 6.14 14.18
C TYR A 300 -11.49 5.74 12.92
N LEU A 301 -12.04 5.93 11.70
CA LEU A 301 -11.28 5.72 10.46
C LEU A 301 -10.07 6.66 10.38
N LYS A 302 -10.30 7.96 10.66
CA LYS A 302 -9.24 8.98 10.69
C LYS A 302 -8.22 8.66 11.77
N MET A 303 -8.67 8.31 12.98
CA MET A 303 -7.76 8.01 14.08
C MET A 303 -6.94 6.76 13.82
N ALA A 304 -7.53 5.68 13.33
CA ALA A 304 -6.81 4.45 12.99
C ALA A 304 -5.75 4.70 11.91
N TRP A 305 -6.11 5.40 10.83
CA TRP A 305 -5.15 5.74 9.77
C TRP A 305 -4.04 6.67 10.28
N LEU A 306 -4.38 7.72 11.03
CA LEU A 306 -3.41 8.67 11.57
C LEU A 306 -2.46 8.00 12.56
N LEU A 307 -2.98 7.15 13.46
CA LEU A 307 -2.16 6.40 14.40
C LEU A 307 -1.20 5.46 13.67
N ALA A 308 -1.68 4.76 12.64
CA ALA A 308 -0.82 3.88 11.84
C ALA A 308 0.24 4.70 11.08
N PHE A 309 -0.12 5.87 10.53
CA PHE A 309 0.82 6.77 9.87
C PHE A 309 1.91 7.28 10.84
N VAL A 310 1.52 7.75 12.03
CA VAL A 310 2.44 8.30 13.04
C VAL A 310 3.36 7.23 13.63
N ILE A 311 2.89 5.98 13.76
CA ILE A 311 3.73 4.87 14.23
C ILE A 311 4.62 4.34 13.10
N ASN A 312 4.04 4.03 11.94
CA ASN A 312 4.72 3.35 10.85
C ASN A 312 5.79 4.22 10.21
N THR A 313 5.49 5.50 9.92
CA THR A 313 6.40 6.36 9.15
C THR A 313 7.75 6.56 9.86
N PRO A 314 7.80 6.97 11.16
CA PRO A 314 9.07 7.11 11.86
C PRO A 314 9.84 5.79 11.96
N ILE A 315 9.17 4.68 12.29
CA ILE A 315 9.82 3.37 12.39
C ILE A 315 10.39 2.95 11.04
N THR A 316 9.66 3.20 9.95
CA THR A 316 10.12 2.90 8.58
C THR A 316 11.34 3.75 8.22
N LEU A 317 11.32 5.05 8.50
CA LEU A 317 12.46 5.95 8.26
C LEU A 317 13.70 5.60 9.09
N LEU A 318 13.50 5.03 10.29
CA LEU A 318 14.59 4.59 11.16
C LEU A 318 15.17 3.26 10.70
N ALA A 319 14.32 2.30 10.33
CA ALA A 319 14.71 0.90 10.16
C ALA A 319 14.92 0.47 8.71
N THR A 320 14.57 1.31 7.72
CA THR A 320 14.58 0.96 6.29
C THR A 320 14.87 2.16 5.41
N ARG A 321 15.27 1.93 4.16
CA ARG A 321 15.48 2.99 3.18
C ARG A 321 14.14 3.56 2.74
N ALA A 322 13.95 4.87 2.84
CA ALA A 322 12.70 5.53 2.50
C ALA A 322 12.31 5.37 1.02
N GLN A 323 13.31 5.15 0.17
CA GLN A 323 13.15 4.77 -1.23
C GLN A 323 12.30 3.50 -1.39
N GLU A 324 12.34 2.56 -0.43
CA GLU A 324 11.46 1.39 -0.36
C GLU A 324 10.06 1.77 0.15
N ALA A 325 9.39 2.68 -0.59
CA ALA A 325 8.09 3.24 -0.20
C ALA A 325 6.99 2.18 0.02
N ARG A 326 7.23 0.91 -0.35
CA ARG A 326 6.36 -0.23 -0.04
C ARG A 326 6.04 -0.34 1.45
N ILE A 327 7.03 -0.14 2.33
CA ILE A 327 6.87 -0.30 3.78
C ILE A 327 6.06 0.87 4.36
N MET A 328 6.17 2.04 3.74
CA MET A 328 5.33 3.19 4.06
C MET A 328 3.87 2.96 3.67
N ALA A 329 3.54 2.06 2.74
CA ALA A 329 2.16 1.83 2.34
C ALA A 329 1.33 1.08 3.39
N LEU A 330 1.94 0.54 4.44
CA LEU A 330 1.25 -0.29 5.42
C LEU A 330 0.01 0.38 6.08
N PRO A 331 0.03 1.66 6.51
CA PRO A 331 -1.16 2.35 7.03
C PRO A 331 -2.32 2.42 6.02
N MET A 332 -2.02 2.34 4.72
CA MET A 332 -3.02 2.42 3.66
C MET A 332 -3.91 1.18 3.64
N VAL A 333 -3.42 0.02 4.09
CA VAL A 333 -4.20 -1.23 4.23
C VAL A 333 -5.48 -1.02 5.03
N LEU A 334 -5.44 -0.13 6.04
CA LEU A 334 -6.59 0.17 6.89
C LEU A 334 -7.68 0.97 6.18
N ILE A 335 -7.28 1.88 5.29
CA ILE A 335 -8.17 2.89 4.73
C ILE A 335 -8.56 2.59 3.27
N TRP A 336 -7.73 1.87 2.50
CA TRP A 336 -8.00 1.49 1.13
C TRP A 336 -9.43 0.94 0.92
N PRO A 337 -9.96 0.02 1.74
CA PRO A 337 -11.32 -0.50 1.56
C PRO A 337 -12.42 0.56 1.68
N PHE A 338 -12.16 1.67 2.37
CA PHE A 338 -13.13 2.72 2.69
C PHE A 338 -13.06 3.94 1.75
N LEU A 339 -11.99 4.09 0.96
CA LEU A 339 -11.78 5.32 0.18
C LEU A 339 -12.70 5.46 -1.04
N GLY A 340 -13.14 4.37 -1.66
CA GLY A 340 -13.87 4.49 -2.93
C GLY A 340 -15.26 5.13 -2.82
N LYS A 341 -15.93 5.07 -1.66
CA LYS A 341 -17.15 5.87 -1.43
C LYS A 341 -16.84 7.36 -1.49
N TYR A 342 -15.78 7.79 -0.79
CA TYR A 342 -15.41 9.20 -0.69
C TYR A 342 -14.89 9.73 -2.03
N LEU A 343 -14.09 8.93 -2.72
CA LEU A 343 -13.60 9.25 -4.07
C LEU A 343 -14.74 9.29 -5.11
N TYR A 344 -15.70 8.37 -5.04
CA TYR A 344 -16.85 8.38 -5.95
C TYR A 344 -17.67 9.67 -5.83
N GLU A 345 -17.96 10.12 -4.61
CA GLU A 345 -18.72 11.36 -4.42
C GLU A 345 -17.92 12.58 -4.91
N LEU A 346 -16.59 12.63 -4.69
CA LEU A 346 -15.74 13.67 -5.27
C LEU A 346 -15.83 13.69 -6.80
N LEU A 347 -15.70 12.53 -7.45
CA LEU A 347 -15.80 12.40 -8.91
C LEU A 347 -17.20 12.76 -9.44
N LYS A 348 -18.25 12.47 -8.67
CA LYS A 348 -19.64 12.77 -9.04
C LYS A 348 -19.97 14.25 -8.88
N GLU A 349 -19.45 14.92 -7.87
CA GLU A 349 -19.62 16.36 -7.65
C GLU A 349 -18.80 17.19 -8.66
N PHE A 350 -17.66 16.66 -9.12
CA PHE A 350 -16.68 17.39 -9.92
C PHE A 350 -17.26 18.12 -11.15
N PRO A 351 -18.09 17.50 -12.03
CA PRO A 351 -18.65 18.21 -13.19
C PRO A 351 -19.53 19.40 -12.81
N ASN A 352 -20.23 19.33 -11.69
CA ASN A 352 -21.07 20.43 -11.22
C ASN A 352 -20.22 21.56 -10.65
N GLU A 353 -19.14 21.23 -9.94
CA GLU A 353 -18.19 22.23 -9.43
C GLU A 353 -17.45 22.94 -10.57
N VAL A 354 -17.06 22.21 -11.63
CA VAL A 354 -16.51 22.80 -12.86
C VAL A 354 -17.51 23.76 -13.52
N LYS A 355 -18.78 23.35 -13.67
CA LYS A 355 -19.84 24.24 -14.21
C LYS A 355 -20.04 25.48 -13.35
N LYS A 356 -20.05 25.35 -12.02
CA LYS A 356 -20.16 26.49 -11.09
C LYS A 356 -18.96 27.42 -11.23
N TYR A 357 -17.75 26.88 -11.31
CA TYR A 357 -16.53 27.65 -11.52
C TYR A 357 -16.63 28.49 -12.79
N PHE A 358 -16.96 27.89 -13.94
CA PHE A 358 -17.13 28.62 -15.20
C PHE A 358 -18.31 29.61 -15.18
N LYS A 359 -19.41 29.31 -14.47
CA LYS A 359 -20.51 30.27 -14.31
C LYS A 359 -20.07 31.55 -13.58
N LYS A 360 -19.10 31.47 -12.66
CA LYS A 360 -18.55 32.66 -11.98
C LYS A 360 -17.81 33.60 -12.93
N TRP A 361 -17.24 33.09 -14.03
CA TRP A 361 -16.59 33.93 -15.05
C TRP A 361 -17.56 34.87 -15.78
N ASN A 362 -18.87 34.58 -15.73
CA ASN A 362 -19.89 35.46 -16.33
C ASN A 362 -20.17 36.71 -15.50
N SER A 363 -19.68 36.78 -14.25
CA SER A 363 -19.82 37.94 -13.38
C SER A 363 -18.51 38.72 -13.37
N ILE A 364 -18.55 39.96 -13.87
CA ILE A 364 -17.38 40.84 -14.03
C ILE A 364 -16.63 41.01 -12.71
N ASP A 365 -17.34 41.14 -11.59
CA ASP A 365 -16.77 41.34 -10.26
C ASP A 365 -15.89 40.17 -9.80
N ASN A 366 -16.15 38.95 -10.30
CA ASN A 366 -15.39 37.76 -9.92
C ASN A 366 -14.14 37.53 -10.77
N ILE A 367 -14.02 38.19 -11.94
CA ILE A 367 -12.93 37.95 -12.89
C ILE A 367 -11.55 38.18 -12.27
N PRO A 368 -11.27 39.28 -11.54
CA PRO A 368 -9.95 39.50 -10.95
C PRO A 368 -9.55 38.39 -9.98
N VAL A 369 -10.47 37.96 -9.11
CA VAL A 369 -10.24 36.90 -8.12
C VAL A 369 -10.00 35.55 -8.79
N LEU A 370 -10.74 35.25 -9.85
CA LEU A 370 -10.57 34.00 -10.62
C LEU A 370 -9.23 33.98 -11.38
N ILE A 371 -8.83 35.11 -11.98
CA ILE A 371 -7.53 35.24 -12.65
C ILE A 371 -6.40 35.06 -11.63
N ILE A 372 -6.47 35.70 -10.45
CA ILE A 372 -5.45 35.55 -9.39
C ILE A 372 -5.36 34.09 -8.94
N ASN A 373 -6.49 33.42 -8.67
CA ASN A 373 -6.49 32.02 -8.27
C ASN A 373 -5.92 31.10 -9.38
N PHE A 374 -6.28 31.35 -10.63
CA PHE A 374 -5.78 30.60 -11.78
C PHE A 374 -4.26 30.78 -11.95
N LEU A 375 -3.76 32.02 -11.89
CA LEU A 375 -2.34 32.33 -11.99
C LEU A 375 -1.56 31.75 -10.81
N LEU A 376 -2.10 31.81 -9.60
CA LEU A 376 -1.49 31.19 -8.42
C LEU A 376 -1.34 29.68 -8.61
N ILE A 377 -2.39 29.02 -9.10
CA ILE A 377 -2.36 27.58 -9.35
C ILE A 377 -1.42 27.21 -10.48
N LEU A 378 -1.39 28.00 -11.57
CA LEU A 378 -0.43 27.83 -12.65
C LEU A 378 1.01 27.98 -12.13
N THR A 379 1.25 28.95 -11.24
CA THR A 379 2.55 29.17 -10.61
C THR A 379 2.95 27.99 -9.73
N ILE A 380 2.03 27.48 -8.90
CA ILE A 380 2.27 26.28 -8.07
C ILE A 380 2.57 25.07 -8.94
N LEU A 381 1.81 24.84 -10.01
CA LEU A 381 2.07 23.74 -10.95
C LEU A 381 3.43 23.90 -11.63
N PHE A 382 3.76 25.10 -12.10
CA PHE A 382 5.05 25.39 -12.71
C PHE A 382 6.22 25.12 -11.75
N LEU A 383 6.14 25.58 -10.50
CA LEU A 383 7.13 25.31 -9.47
C LEU A 383 7.21 23.82 -9.14
N ALA A 384 6.08 23.12 -9.05
CA ALA A 384 6.04 21.67 -8.84
C ALA A 384 6.68 20.92 -10.01
N TYR A 385 6.45 21.34 -11.26
CA TYR A 385 7.09 20.75 -12.43
C TYR A 385 8.59 21.00 -12.46
N LEU A 386 9.03 22.23 -12.17
CA LEU A 386 10.45 22.55 -12.06
C LEU A 386 11.10 21.66 -10.99
N PHE A 387 10.45 21.53 -9.83
CA PHE A 387 10.91 20.65 -8.76
C PHE A 387 10.98 19.18 -9.22
N LEU A 388 9.91 18.62 -9.79
CA LEU A 388 9.85 17.21 -10.19
C LEU A 388 10.81 16.87 -11.34
N LEU A 389 11.04 17.81 -12.27
CA LEU A 389 11.90 17.58 -13.43
C LEU A 389 13.38 17.83 -13.11
N LYS A 390 13.70 18.90 -12.37
CA LYS A 390 15.09 19.33 -12.12
C LYS A 390 15.65 18.86 -10.78
N VAL A 391 14.84 18.84 -9.73
CA VAL A 391 15.32 18.60 -8.35
C VAL A 391 15.08 17.15 -7.94
N TYR A 392 13.85 16.64 -8.08
CA TYR A 392 13.57 15.24 -7.77
C TYR A 392 14.28 14.32 -8.77
N GLN A 393 15.18 13.48 -8.29
CA GLN A 393 15.87 12.45 -9.06
C GLN A 393 15.70 11.17 -8.27
N PRO A 394 14.70 10.33 -8.61
CA PRO A 394 14.53 9.04 -7.96
C PRO A 394 15.78 8.19 -8.13
N GLY A 395 16.19 7.46 -7.08
CA GLY A 395 17.45 6.72 -6.99
C GLY A 395 17.82 5.78 -8.15
N LEU A 396 19.08 5.31 -8.09
CA LEU A 396 19.94 4.97 -9.22
C LEU A 396 19.50 3.82 -10.15
N ASN A 397 18.63 2.90 -9.74
CA ASN A 397 18.45 1.62 -10.46
C ASN A 397 17.00 1.22 -10.73
N GLY A 398 16.13 2.12 -11.20
CA GLY A 398 14.69 1.81 -11.36
C GLY A 398 14.01 2.39 -12.59
N PHE A 399 12.76 2.81 -12.42
CA PHE A 399 11.99 3.55 -13.43
C PHE A 399 11.78 5.03 -13.05
N PRO A 400 12.85 5.86 -12.93
CA PRO A 400 12.73 7.25 -12.50
C PRO A 400 11.72 8.08 -13.30
N LYS A 401 11.66 7.86 -14.61
CA LYS A 401 10.69 8.54 -15.49
C LYS A 401 9.25 8.20 -15.11
N GLY A 402 8.96 6.94 -14.76
CA GLY A 402 7.65 6.50 -14.29
C GLY A 402 7.25 7.14 -12.98
N TYR A 403 8.16 7.20 -12.00
CA TYR A 403 7.90 7.84 -10.72
C TYR A 403 7.62 9.34 -10.86
N LYS A 404 8.40 10.04 -11.70
CA LYS A 404 8.16 11.45 -12.02
C LYS A 404 6.80 11.63 -12.72
N LEU A 405 6.50 10.80 -13.71
CA LEU A 405 5.22 10.86 -14.42
C LEU A 405 4.04 10.62 -13.48
N TYR A 406 4.14 9.65 -12.58
CA TYR A 406 3.14 9.40 -11.55
C TYR A 406 2.95 10.61 -10.64
N ALA A 407 4.05 11.19 -10.13
CA ALA A 407 4.02 12.40 -9.30
C ALA A 407 3.35 13.58 -10.03
N ILE A 408 3.67 13.76 -11.31
CA ILE A 408 3.07 14.76 -12.18
C ILE A 408 1.56 14.52 -12.29
N ILE A 409 1.13 13.32 -12.66
CA ILE A 409 -0.29 12.98 -12.84
C ILE A 409 -1.07 13.26 -11.55
N ILE A 410 -0.58 12.76 -10.41
CA ILE A 410 -1.22 12.99 -9.11
C ILE A 410 -1.29 14.48 -8.80
N THR A 411 -0.19 15.22 -8.96
CA THR A 411 -0.15 16.66 -8.68
C THR A 411 -1.16 17.43 -9.54
N ASN A 412 -1.26 17.11 -10.84
CA ASN A 412 -2.25 17.74 -11.72
C ASN A 412 -3.68 17.41 -11.30
N VAL A 413 -3.99 16.14 -11.08
CA VAL A 413 -5.34 15.71 -10.70
C VAL A 413 -5.79 16.40 -9.42
N LEU A 414 -4.95 16.41 -8.39
CA LEU A 414 -5.27 17.04 -7.09
C LEU A 414 -5.38 18.57 -7.21
N THR A 415 -4.49 19.20 -7.98
CA THR A 415 -4.47 20.66 -8.13
C THR A 415 -5.65 21.16 -8.98
N LEU A 416 -5.96 20.47 -10.08
CA LEU A 416 -7.14 20.78 -10.91
C LEU A 416 -8.42 20.59 -10.10
N HIS A 417 -8.53 19.47 -9.37
CA HIS A 417 -9.68 19.26 -8.49
C HIS A 417 -9.79 20.38 -7.44
N TYR A 418 -8.67 20.81 -6.85
CA TYR A 418 -8.65 21.91 -5.88
C TYR A 418 -9.09 23.24 -6.52
N LEU A 419 -8.58 23.60 -7.70
CA LEU A 419 -8.96 24.81 -8.43
C LEU A 419 -10.47 24.93 -8.59
N PHE A 420 -11.12 23.85 -9.03
CA PHE A 420 -12.55 23.86 -9.34
C PHE A 420 -13.45 23.75 -8.09
N THR A 421 -12.95 23.16 -7.00
CA THR A 421 -13.74 22.93 -5.78
C THR A 421 -13.52 23.98 -4.68
N LYS A 422 -12.45 24.78 -4.78
CA LYS A 422 -12.18 25.87 -3.83
C LYS A 422 -13.36 26.83 -3.82
N LYS A 423 -13.95 27.04 -2.64
CA LYS A 423 -14.91 28.13 -2.44
C LYS A 423 -14.16 29.44 -2.67
N SER A 424 -14.67 30.25 -3.59
CA SER A 424 -14.26 31.65 -3.70
C SER A 424 -14.92 32.37 -2.53
N GLU A 425 -14.25 32.34 -1.38
CA GLU A 425 -14.54 33.26 -0.29
C GLU A 425 -13.91 34.62 -0.58
#